data_AF-N4W649-F1
#
_entry.id   AF-N4W649-F1
#
_cell.length_a   1.000
_cell.length_b   1.000
_cell.length_c   1.000
_cell.angle_alpha   90.00
_cell.angle_beta   90.00
_cell.angle_gamma   90.00
#
_symmetry.space_group_name_H-M   'P 1'
#
loop_
_entity.id
_entity.type
_entity.pdbx_description
1 polymer ?
#
loop_
_entity_poly.entity_id
_entity_poly.type
_entity_poly.pdbx_seq_one_letter_code
_entity_poly.pdbx_strand_id
1 'polypeptide(L)'
;MFSFGRYPPKRKSFKLVFSIYDKLSSSKKIQTALKVVNQVITFNYELKENNYEIKHQSEEDRLKSKLLKYLLGYTFGTEKEYVLENPINSNKDGLPVFIGRGSVNISEQIEDYIDKIKRENKNISKDLIHELKVTLNKVRSLNYRGLVIVFLGATKIRKPNKSKYCCELDGIIFFPNKGKEVFSYIIEAKNYTNGSNDAKNQLQSRLDSYLLDQLNYQLEEIGNRGASASLFIRKQV
;
A
#
# COMPACT_ATOMS: atom_id res chain seq x y z
N MET A 1 30.25 -30.68 -28.17
CA MET A 1 28.85 -30.62 -27.70
C MET A 1 28.84 -29.84 -26.39
N PHE A 2 28.58 -28.54 -26.43
CA PHE A 2 28.60 -27.70 -25.22
C PHE A 2 27.26 -27.83 -24.51
N SER A 3 27.24 -28.44 -23.32
CA SER A 3 26.07 -28.37 -22.44
C SER A 3 26.07 -26.98 -21.79
N PHE A 4 25.17 -26.11 -22.24
CA PHE A 4 24.81 -24.94 -21.48
C PHE A 4 24.00 -25.41 -20.27
N GLY A 5 24.70 -25.77 -19.20
CA GLY A 5 24.13 -25.95 -17.87
C GLY A 5 23.61 -24.61 -17.35
N ARG A 6 22.49 -24.12 -17.90
CA ARG A 6 21.74 -23.00 -17.32
C ARG A 6 20.92 -23.56 -16.17
N TYR A 7 21.56 -23.79 -15.02
CA TYR A 7 20.83 -23.72 -13.77
C TYR A 7 20.41 -22.26 -13.60
N PRO A 8 19.12 -21.90 -13.68
CA PRO A 8 18.72 -20.55 -13.31
C PRO A 8 19.25 -20.28 -11.89
N PRO A 9 19.74 -19.06 -11.62
CA PRO A 9 20.25 -18.73 -10.30
C PRO A 9 19.19 -19.07 -9.25
N LYS A 10 19.60 -19.69 -8.15
CA LYS A 10 18.71 -19.94 -7.00
C LYS A 10 17.99 -18.63 -6.67
N ARG A 11 16.67 -18.67 -6.40
CA ARG A 11 15.87 -17.46 -6.15
C ARG A 11 16.46 -16.53 -5.08
N LYS A 12 17.16 -17.07 -4.08
CA LYS A 12 17.91 -16.30 -3.05
C LYS A 12 18.98 -15.36 -3.64
N SER A 13 19.49 -15.65 -4.83
CA SER A 13 20.50 -14.86 -5.54
C SER A 13 19.91 -13.91 -6.58
N PHE A 14 18.61 -14.02 -6.87
CA PHE A 14 17.94 -13.19 -7.87
C PHE A 14 17.54 -11.84 -7.26
N LYS A 15 18.13 -10.76 -7.78
CA LYS A 15 17.81 -9.39 -7.38
C LYS A 15 17.20 -8.65 -8.56
N LEU A 16 15.97 -8.17 -8.40
CA LEU A 16 15.32 -7.30 -9.37
C LEU A 16 15.63 -5.84 -9.03
N VAL A 17 16.13 -5.10 -10.02
CA VAL A 17 16.40 -3.67 -9.95
C VAL A 17 15.70 -3.00 -11.11
N PHE A 18 15.00 -1.90 -10.83
CA PHE A 18 14.33 -1.10 -11.84
C PHE A 18 14.62 0.38 -11.58
N SER A 19 14.77 1.13 -12.67
CA SER A 19 14.88 2.57 -12.66
C SER A 19 13.83 3.17 -13.60
N ILE A 20 13.45 4.41 -13.33
CA ILE A 20 12.61 5.20 -14.22
C ILE A 20 13.49 6.23 -14.89
N TYR A 21 13.32 6.39 -16.20
CA TYR A 21 14.05 7.40 -16.96
C TYR A 21 13.84 8.79 -16.36
N ASP A 22 14.95 9.45 -16.03
CA ASP A 22 14.99 10.69 -15.25
C ASP A 22 14.37 11.88 -15.98
N LYS A 23 14.45 11.92 -17.32
CA LYS A 23 13.85 13.00 -18.14
C LYS A 23 12.34 12.88 -18.34
N LEU A 24 11.69 11.86 -17.78
CA LEU A 24 10.23 11.79 -17.80
C LEU A 24 9.63 12.91 -16.94
N SER A 25 8.57 13.55 -17.43
CA SER A 25 7.75 14.45 -16.62
C SER A 25 7.26 13.72 -15.36
N SER A 26 7.13 14.42 -14.23
CA SER A 26 6.72 13.84 -12.96
C SER A 26 5.42 13.01 -13.05
N SER A 27 4.39 13.47 -13.79
CA SER A 27 3.16 12.69 -14.01
C SER A 27 3.41 11.36 -14.73
N LYS A 28 4.26 11.34 -15.76
CA LYS A 28 4.67 10.12 -16.46
C LYS A 28 5.50 9.20 -15.55
N LYS A 29 6.31 9.75 -14.64
CA LYS A 29 7.06 8.95 -13.65
C LYS A 29 6.12 8.20 -12.73
N ILE A 30 5.06 8.84 -12.22
CA ILE A 30 4.04 8.19 -11.38
C ILE A 30 3.35 7.04 -12.15
N GLN A 31 2.91 7.30 -13.39
CA GLN A 31 2.32 6.25 -14.24
C GLN A 31 3.27 5.09 -14.49
N THR A 32 4.55 5.40 -14.70
CA THR A 32 5.59 4.40 -14.94
C THR A 32 5.86 3.59 -13.67
N ALA A 33 5.87 4.23 -12.49
CA ALA A 33 6.03 3.55 -11.21
C ALA A 33 4.90 2.53 -10.96
N LEU A 34 3.65 2.90 -11.26
CA LEU A 34 2.52 1.97 -11.18
C LEU A 34 2.69 0.77 -12.13
N LYS A 35 3.11 1.01 -13.37
CA LYS A 35 3.39 -0.06 -14.34
C LYS A 35 4.52 -0.98 -13.89
N VAL A 36 5.61 -0.41 -13.36
CA VAL A 36 6.75 -1.16 -12.82
C VAL A 36 6.28 -2.06 -11.69
N VAL A 37 5.52 -1.54 -10.72
CA VAL A 37 5.01 -2.36 -9.61
C VAL A 37 4.10 -3.48 -10.11
N ASN A 38 3.22 -3.19 -11.07
CA ASN A 38 2.39 -4.22 -11.71
C ASN A 38 3.26 -5.32 -12.34
N GLN A 39 4.27 -4.95 -13.13
CA GLN A 39 5.19 -5.90 -13.77
C GLN A 39 5.97 -6.74 -12.75
N VAL A 40 6.46 -6.13 -11.67
CA VAL A 40 7.18 -6.85 -10.61
C VAL A 40 6.27 -7.87 -9.93
N ILE A 41 5.02 -7.53 -9.67
CA ILE A 41 4.04 -8.44 -9.06
C ILE A 41 3.68 -9.57 -10.02
N THR A 42 3.42 -9.27 -11.29
CA THR A 42 3.17 -10.29 -12.33
C THR A 42 4.34 -11.25 -12.45
N PHE A 43 5.55 -10.74 -12.59
CA PHE A 43 6.76 -11.54 -12.64
C PHE A 43 6.96 -12.39 -11.38
N ASN A 44 6.63 -11.85 -10.20
CA ASN A 44 6.68 -12.60 -8.95
C ASN A 44 5.67 -13.76 -8.91
N TYR A 45 4.48 -13.59 -9.48
CA TYR A 45 3.50 -14.69 -9.62
C TYR A 45 3.98 -15.74 -10.62
N GLU A 46 4.51 -15.34 -11.78
CA GLU A 46 5.09 -16.27 -12.76
C GLU A 46 6.21 -17.11 -12.14
N LEU A 47 7.07 -16.51 -11.32
CA LEU A 47 8.09 -17.25 -10.57
C LEU A 47 7.47 -18.26 -9.60
N LYS A 48 6.39 -17.91 -8.89
CA LYS A 48 5.70 -18.83 -7.98
C LYS A 48 5.07 -20.00 -8.75
N GLU A 49 4.39 -19.74 -9.86
CA GLU A 49 3.78 -20.77 -10.73
C GLU A 49 4.82 -21.74 -11.30
N ASN A 50 6.05 -21.27 -11.53
CA ASN A 50 7.17 -22.08 -12.01
C ASN A 50 8.00 -22.72 -10.88
N ASN A 51 7.45 -22.86 -9.67
CA ASN A 51 8.11 -23.45 -8.48
C ASN A 51 9.38 -22.74 -8.01
N TYR A 52 9.61 -21.51 -8.45
CA TYR A 52 10.65 -20.64 -7.90
C TYR A 52 10.04 -19.81 -6.80
N GLU A 53 9.37 -20.33 -5.77
CA GLU A 53 8.70 -19.51 -4.75
C GLU A 53 9.66 -18.90 -3.69
N ILE A 54 9.25 -17.79 -3.05
CA ILE A 54 9.91 -17.29 -1.85
C ILE A 54 9.52 -18.20 -0.69
N LYS A 55 10.47 -18.95 -0.14
CA LYS A 55 10.20 -19.92 0.93
C LYS A 55 10.09 -19.29 2.32
N HIS A 56 10.53 -18.04 2.48
CA HIS A 56 10.56 -17.34 3.76
C HIS A 56 9.61 -16.15 3.75
N GLN A 57 8.62 -16.14 4.66
CA GLN A 57 7.67 -15.04 4.81
C GLN A 57 8.36 -13.67 4.94
N SER A 58 9.47 -13.60 5.65
CA SER A 58 10.26 -12.37 5.84
C SER A 58 10.82 -11.79 4.54
N GLU A 59 11.14 -12.62 3.55
CA GLU A 59 11.58 -12.17 2.23
C GLU A 59 10.40 -11.65 1.39
N GLU A 60 9.23 -12.27 1.52
CA GLU A 60 8.00 -11.80 0.87
C GLU A 60 7.54 -10.46 1.45
N ASP A 61 7.54 -10.32 2.78
CA ASP A 61 7.21 -9.07 3.46
C ASP A 61 8.19 -7.95 3.09
N ARG A 62 9.48 -8.28 2.94
CA ARG A 62 10.48 -7.33 2.47
C ARG A 62 10.20 -6.86 1.04
N LEU A 63 9.78 -7.75 0.14
CA LEU A 63 9.37 -7.38 -1.21
C LEU A 63 8.13 -6.47 -1.17
N LYS A 64 7.08 -6.86 -0.45
CA LYS A 64 5.84 -6.10 -0.27
C LYS A 64 6.12 -4.69 0.29
N SER A 65 6.94 -4.61 1.34
CA SER A 65 7.39 -3.36 1.95
C SER A 65 8.11 -2.47 0.94
N LYS A 66 9.05 -3.03 0.15
CA LYS A 66 9.76 -2.27 -0.88
C LYS A 66 8.84 -1.73 -1.97
N LEU A 67 7.89 -2.54 -2.44
CA LEU A 67 6.91 -2.12 -3.45
C LEU A 67 6.03 -0.98 -2.91
N LEU A 68 5.55 -1.10 -1.68
CA LEU A 68 4.72 -0.07 -1.07
C LEU A 68 5.50 1.23 -0.85
N LYS A 69 6.71 1.17 -0.28
CA LYS A 69 7.57 2.35 -0.10
C LYS A 69 7.93 3.00 -1.43
N TYR A 70 8.12 2.21 -2.48
CA TYR A 70 8.34 2.73 -3.83
C TYR A 70 7.12 3.53 -4.32
N LEU A 71 5.91 2.99 -4.19
CA LEU A 71 4.68 3.72 -4.54
C LEU A 71 4.47 4.98 -3.68
N LEU A 72 4.76 4.90 -2.38
CA LEU A 72 4.71 6.05 -1.48
C LEU A 72 5.69 7.13 -1.92
N GLY A 73 6.90 6.78 -2.38
CA GLY A 73 7.85 7.72 -2.97
C GLY A 73 7.27 8.51 -4.16
N TYR A 74 6.44 7.86 -4.99
CA TYR A 74 5.74 8.52 -6.10
C TYR A 74 4.38 9.13 -5.72
N THR A 75 4.02 9.08 -4.44
CA THR A 75 2.80 9.70 -3.91
C THR A 75 3.12 10.92 -3.06
N PHE A 76 4.14 10.80 -2.20
CA PHE A 76 4.52 11.81 -1.22
C PHE A 76 5.95 12.34 -1.40
N GLY A 77 6.78 11.78 -2.30
CA GLY A 77 8.15 12.27 -2.55
C GLY A 77 9.23 11.23 -2.26
N THR A 78 10.17 11.06 -3.19
CA THR A 78 11.21 10.02 -3.11
C THR A 78 12.29 10.32 -2.09
N GLU A 79 12.39 11.57 -1.64
CA GLU A 79 13.30 12.02 -0.60
C GLU A 79 12.84 11.64 0.81
N LYS A 80 11.56 11.28 1.02
CA LYS A 80 11.03 10.98 2.35
C LYS A 80 11.31 9.54 2.77
N GLU A 81 11.36 9.33 4.07
CA GLU A 81 11.41 8.00 4.66
C GLU A 81 10.01 7.55 5.07
N TYR A 82 9.74 6.27 4.80
CA TYR A 82 8.44 5.64 5.05
C TYR A 82 8.61 4.48 6.02
N VAL A 83 7.89 4.56 7.14
CA VAL A 83 7.78 3.50 8.14
C VAL A 83 6.38 2.91 8.04
N LEU A 84 6.33 1.59 7.86
CA LEU A 84 5.09 0.82 7.76
C LEU A 84 4.97 0.03 9.07
N GLU A 85 4.15 0.52 9.98
CA GLU A 85 4.03 -0.05 11.31
C GLU A 85 2.97 -1.16 11.32
N ASN A 86 3.37 -2.34 11.81
CA ASN A 86 2.41 -3.42 12.01
C ASN A 86 1.59 -3.12 13.27
N PRO A 87 0.26 -3.11 13.19
CA PRO A 87 -0.62 -2.78 14.30
C PRO A 87 -0.52 -3.69 15.52
N ILE A 88 0.05 -4.89 15.39
CA ILE A 88 0.07 -5.90 16.46
C ILE A 88 1.48 -6.08 17.08
N ASN A 89 2.51 -5.39 16.58
CA ASN A 89 3.93 -5.54 17.02
C ASN A 89 4.37 -7.00 17.24
N SER A 90 3.82 -7.92 16.45
CA SER A 90 4.06 -9.35 16.51
C SER A 90 5.06 -9.70 15.41
N ASN A 91 6.26 -10.14 15.79
CA ASN A 91 7.26 -10.64 14.84
C ASN A 91 6.77 -11.87 14.03
N LYS A 92 5.63 -12.47 14.41
CA LYS A 92 5.08 -13.68 13.79
C LYS A 92 4.11 -13.39 12.63
N ASP A 93 3.47 -12.23 12.60
CA ASP A 93 2.32 -11.99 11.70
C ASP A 93 2.66 -11.28 10.39
N GLY A 94 3.96 -11.07 10.13
CA GLY A 94 4.44 -10.43 8.93
C GLY A 94 3.97 -8.99 8.77
N LEU A 95 4.19 -8.38 7.61
CA LEU A 95 3.66 -7.04 7.32
C LEU A 95 2.24 -7.20 6.76
N PRO A 96 1.21 -6.48 7.26
CA PRO A 96 -0.19 -6.61 6.81
C PRO A 96 -0.42 -5.91 5.47
N VAL A 97 0.30 -6.39 4.46
CA VAL A 97 0.18 -5.98 3.06
C VAL A 97 -0.45 -7.12 2.27
N PHE A 98 -1.61 -6.83 1.71
CA PHE A 98 -2.43 -7.73 0.90
C PHE A 98 -2.27 -7.35 -0.57
N ILE A 99 -1.90 -8.31 -1.41
CA ILE A 99 -1.69 -8.10 -2.84
C ILE A 99 -2.39 -9.21 -3.61
N GLY A 100 -3.25 -8.84 -4.53
CA GLY A 100 -3.98 -9.81 -5.33
C GLY A 100 -4.99 -9.16 -6.27
N ARG A 101 -5.66 -10.01 -7.06
CA ARG A 101 -6.67 -9.58 -8.02
C ARG A 101 -8.04 -9.55 -7.34
N GLY A 102 -8.79 -8.48 -7.59
CA GLY A 102 -10.16 -8.34 -7.13
C GLY A 102 -10.29 -7.79 -5.70
N SER A 103 -11.14 -6.78 -5.52
CA SER A 103 -11.44 -6.20 -4.21
C SER A 103 -12.20 -7.15 -3.29
N VAL A 104 -12.99 -8.08 -3.85
CA VAL A 104 -13.70 -9.12 -3.08
C VAL A 104 -12.71 -10.07 -2.40
N ASN A 105 -11.85 -10.72 -3.18
CA ASN A 105 -10.79 -11.60 -2.67
C ASN A 105 -9.87 -10.90 -1.67
N ILE A 106 -9.50 -9.65 -1.92
CA ILE A 106 -8.68 -8.89 -0.95
C ILE A 106 -9.45 -8.55 0.32
N SER A 107 -10.75 -8.25 0.23
CA SER A 107 -11.56 -8.02 1.42
C SER A 107 -11.70 -9.26 2.29
N GLU A 108 -11.80 -10.45 1.69
CA GLU A 108 -11.82 -11.73 2.41
C GLU A 108 -10.49 -11.97 3.15
N GLN A 109 -9.35 -11.79 2.48
CA GLN A 109 -8.03 -11.92 3.12
C GLN A 109 -7.82 -10.94 4.29
N ILE A 110 -8.35 -9.72 4.16
CA ILE A 110 -8.30 -8.71 5.22
C ILE A 110 -9.20 -9.12 6.40
N GLU A 111 -10.41 -9.63 6.12
CA GLU A 111 -11.33 -10.12 7.15
C GLU A 111 -10.72 -11.29 7.93
N ASP A 112 -10.15 -12.28 7.23
CA ASP A 112 -9.43 -13.40 7.82
C ASP A 112 -8.28 -12.95 8.71
N TYR A 113 -7.51 -11.95 8.26
CA TYR A 113 -6.46 -11.34 9.06
C TYR A 113 -7.03 -10.70 10.32
N ILE A 114 -8.02 -9.82 10.21
CA ILE A 114 -8.63 -9.16 11.37
C ILE A 114 -9.15 -10.19 12.37
N ASP A 115 -9.80 -11.26 11.92
CA ASP A 115 -10.34 -12.31 12.80
C ASP A 115 -9.25 -13.18 13.41
N LYS A 116 -8.16 -13.46 12.69
CA LYS A 116 -6.97 -14.08 13.27
C LYS A 116 -6.42 -13.24 14.42
N ILE A 117 -6.23 -11.94 14.21
CA ILE A 117 -5.66 -11.05 15.23
C ILE A 117 -6.53 -11.03 16.49
N LYS A 118 -7.85 -10.88 16.34
CA LYS A 118 -8.78 -10.89 17.48
C LYS A 118 -8.68 -12.18 18.30
N ARG A 119 -8.51 -13.34 17.63
CA ARG A 119 -8.38 -14.64 18.32
C ARG A 119 -7.05 -14.78 19.04
N GLU A 120 -5.96 -14.33 18.41
CA GLU A 120 -4.59 -14.53 18.91
C GLU A 120 -4.16 -13.46 19.93
N ASN A 121 -4.77 -12.27 19.90
CA ASN A 121 -4.38 -11.13 20.72
C ASN A 121 -5.53 -10.70 21.65
N LYS A 122 -5.58 -11.33 22.83
CA LYS A 122 -6.67 -11.13 23.83
C LYS A 122 -6.86 -9.68 24.29
N ASN A 123 -5.84 -8.84 24.16
CA ASN A 123 -5.85 -7.42 24.59
C ASN A 123 -5.79 -6.44 23.42
N ILE A 124 -6.19 -6.85 22.21
CA ILE A 124 -6.19 -5.91 21.08
C ILE A 124 -7.16 -4.75 21.33
N SER A 125 -6.69 -3.53 21.07
CA SER A 125 -7.51 -2.32 21.20
C SER A 125 -8.70 -2.37 20.25
N LYS A 126 -9.89 -2.02 20.76
CA LYS A 126 -11.10 -1.85 19.93
C LYS A 126 -10.91 -0.77 18.87
N ASP A 127 -10.13 0.26 19.19
CA ASP A 127 -9.84 1.39 18.30
C ASP A 127 -9.04 0.90 17.10
N LEU A 128 -8.01 0.08 17.35
CA LEU A 128 -7.21 -0.52 16.29
C LEU A 128 -8.08 -1.42 15.39
N ILE A 129 -8.91 -2.31 15.96
CA ILE A 129 -9.83 -3.13 15.16
C ILE A 129 -10.78 -2.26 14.33
N HIS A 130 -11.17 -1.10 14.85
CA HIS A 130 -12.02 -0.17 14.14
C HIS A 130 -11.31 0.45 12.93
N GLU A 131 -10.09 0.95 13.09
CA GLU A 131 -9.25 1.48 12.00
C GLU A 131 -9.09 0.46 10.86
N LEU A 132 -8.79 -0.79 11.21
CA LEU A 132 -8.67 -1.89 10.25
C LEU A 132 -9.99 -2.13 9.48
N LYS A 133 -11.13 -2.09 10.19
CA LYS A 133 -12.45 -2.28 9.59
C LYS A 133 -12.86 -1.13 8.67
N VAL A 134 -12.47 0.11 8.96
CA VAL A 134 -12.75 1.25 8.06
C VAL A 134 -12.07 1.01 6.71
N THR A 135 -10.81 0.55 6.71
CA THR A 135 -10.09 0.22 5.48
C THR A 135 -10.74 -0.98 4.76
N LEU A 136 -11.11 -2.05 5.48
CA LEU A 136 -11.84 -3.19 4.92
C LEU A 136 -13.15 -2.75 4.23
N ASN A 137 -13.95 -1.92 4.90
CA ASN A 137 -15.21 -1.41 4.35
C ASN A 137 -14.97 -0.61 3.07
N LYS A 138 -13.91 0.20 3.04
CA LYS A 138 -13.55 0.89 1.80
C LYS A 138 -13.22 -0.13 0.72
N VAL A 139 -12.36 -1.12 0.98
CA VAL A 139 -12.01 -2.16 -0.01
C VAL A 139 -13.25 -2.84 -0.59
N ARG A 140 -14.21 -3.25 0.26
CA ARG A 140 -15.48 -3.87 -0.17
C ARG A 140 -16.27 -3.00 -1.13
N SER A 141 -16.31 -1.69 -0.90
CA SER A 141 -17.06 -0.74 -1.73
C SER A 141 -16.51 -0.52 -3.14
N LEU A 142 -15.25 -0.89 -3.40
CA LEU A 142 -14.55 -0.50 -4.63
C LEU A 142 -14.98 -1.27 -5.89
N ASN A 143 -15.62 -2.43 -5.74
CA ASN A 143 -16.04 -3.32 -6.84
C ASN A 143 -15.02 -3.40 -8.01
N TYR A 144 -13.75 -3.62 -7.69
CA TYR A 144 -12.67 -3.54 -8.67
C TYR A 144 -12.05 -4.91 -8.90
N ARG A 145 -11.85 -5.31 -10.16
CA ARG A 145 -11.37 -6.67 -10.53
C ARG A 145 -9.87 -6.78 -10.78
N GLY A 146 -9.17 -5.65 -10.97
CA GLY A 146 -7.73 -5.65 -11.28
C GLY A 146 -6.84 -5.90 -10.06
N LEU A 147 -5.55 -5.59 -10.20
CA LEU A 147 -4.58 -5.74 -9.11
C LEU A 147 -4.83 -4.68 -8.03
N VAL A 148 -5.00 -5.16 -6.80
CA VAL A 148 -5.21 -4.37 -5.58
C VAL A 148 -4.03 -4.63 -4.65
N ILE A 149 -3.48 -3.54 -4.09
CA ILE A 149 -2.50 -3.57 -3.00
C ILE A 149 -3.12 -2.83 -1.83
N VAL A 150 -3.24 -3.46 -0.68
CA VAL A 150 -3.74 -2.83 0.56
C VAL A 150 -2.69 -2.96 1.65
N PHE A 151 -2.43 -1.87 2.35
CA PHE A 151 -1.72 -1.90 3.62
C PHE A 151 -2.66 -1.49 4.75
N LEU A 152 -2.67 -2.29 5.80
CA LEU A 152 -3.45 -2.09 7.00
C LEU A 152 -2.55 -1.71 8.18
N GLY A 153 -2.59 -0.46 8.60
CA GLY A 153 -1.79 0.04 9.71
C GLY A 153 -1.17 1.40 9.42
N ALA A 154 -0.47 1.92 10.42
CA ALA A 154 0.07 3.26 10.35
C ALA A 154 1.22 3.37 9.34
N THR A 155 1.00 4.19 8.31
CA THR A 155 2.07 4.67 7.42
C THR A 155 2.60 5.98 7.96
N LYS A 156 3.79 5.94 8.56
CA LYS A 156 4.45 7.12 9.12
C LYS A 156 5.47 7.67 8.14
N ILE A 157 5.38 8.97 7.87
CA ILE A 157 6.25 9.69 6.94
C ILE A 157 7.20 10.58 7.72
N ARG A 158 8.47 10.59 7.32
CA ARG A 158 9.53 11.38 7.94
C ARG A 158 10.36 12.08 6.88
N LYS A 159 10.73 13.34 7.14
CA LYS A 159 11.69 14.08 6.30
C LYS A 159 13.11 13.53 6.54
N PRO A 160 14.03 13.59 5.55
CA PRO A 160 15.43 13.26 5.74
C PRO A 160 16.00 13.91 7.00
N ASN A 161 16.77 13.13 7.77
CA ASN A 161 17.51 13.64 8.92
C ASN A 161 16.66 14.27 10.03
N LYS A 162 15.34 14.00 10.06
CA LYS A 162 14.46 14.37 11.18
C LYS A 162 14.14 13.12 11.99
N SER A 163 14.08 13.27 13.32
CA SER A 163 13.70 12.16 14.21
C SER A 163 12.19 11.97 14.33
N LYS A 164 11.42 13.07 14.23
CA LYS A 164 9.95 13.07 14.38
C LYS A 164 9.24 12.77 13.06
N TYR A 165 8.17 11.97 13.13
CA TYR A 165 7.24 11.78 12.03
C TYR A 165 6.44 13.05 11.78
N CYS A 166 6.17 13.35 10.51
CA CYS A 166 5.48 14.57 10.09
C CYS A 166 4.07 14.28 9.55
N CYS A 167 3.78 13.02 9.23
CA CYS A 167 2.48 12.54 8.79
C CYS A 167 2.31 11.08 9.21
N GLU A 168 1.09 10.69 9.49
CA GLU A 168 0.67 9.32 9.78
C GLU A 168 -0.64 9.08 9.00
N LEU A 169 -0.86 7.88 8.48
CA LEU A 169 -2.04 7.51 7.70
C LEU A 169 -2.46 6.09 8.08
N ASP A 170 -3.75 5.82 8.27
CA ASP A 170 -4.22 4.59 8.93
C ASP A 170 -4.38 3.40 7.96
N GLY A 171 -4.57 3.70 6.67
CA GLY A 171 -4.73 2.68 5.64
C GLY A 171 -4.43 3.24 4.26
N ILE A 172 -3.87 2.40 3.39
CA ILE A 172 -3.53 2.78 2.02
C ILE A 172 -3.90 1.67 1.04
N ILE A 173 -4.54 2.05 -0.05
CA ILE A 173 -4.95 1.17 -1.14
C ILE A 173 -4.32 1.69 -2.43
N PHE A 174 -3.75 0.82 -3.25
CA PHE A 174 -3.27 1.13 -4.60
C PHE A 174 -3.87 0.20 -5.66
N PHE A 175 -4.11 0.74 -6.86
CA PHE A 175 -4.46 -0.01 -8.06
C PHE A 175 -3.42 0.28 -9.16
N PRO A 176 -2.36 -0.52 -9.24
CA PRO A 176 -1.30 -0.33 -10.24
C PRO A 176 -1.78 -0.32 -11.69
N ASN A 177 -2.95 -0.93 -12.00
CA ASN A 177 -3.51 -0.90 -13.37
C ASN A 177 -4.29 0.38 -13.71
N LYS A 178 -4.57 1.28 -12.76
CA LYS A 178 -5.39 2.49 -12.95
C LYS A 178 -4.60 3.78 -13.15
N GLY A 179 -3.47 3.75 -13.84
CA GLY A 179 -2.57 4.92 -13.96
C GLY A 179 -3.15 6.21 -14.58
N LYS A 180 -4.36 6.19 -15.14
CA LYS A 180 -5.06 7.39 -15.66
C LYS A 180 -6.35 7.75 -14.89
N GLU A 181 -6.73 6.92 -13.92
CA GLU A 181 -7.91 7.10 -13.08
C GLU A 181 -7.47 7.28 -11.62
N VAL A 182 -8.40 7.10 -10.69
CA VAL A 182 -8.09 6.92 -9.27
C VAL A 182 -7.19 5.69 -9.11
N PHE A 183 -5.93 5.92 -8.76
CA PHE A 183 -4.94 4.85 -8.62
C PHE A 183 -4.65 4.53 -7.15
N SER A 184 -5.12 5.33 -6.20
CA SER A 184 -4.94 5.09 -4.78
C SER A 184 -6.09 5.65 -3.94
N TYR A 185 -6.34 5.02 -2.80
CA TYR A 185 -7.12 5.60 -1.71
C TYR A 185 -6.28 5.69 -0.44
N ILE A 186 -6.34 6.82 0.24
CA ILE A 186 -5.74 7.02 1.57
C ILE A 186 -6.87 7.08 2.59
N ILE A 187 -6.73 6.36 3.69
CA ILE A 187 -7.76 6.19 4.72
C ILE A 187 -7.32 6.87 6.01
N GLU A 188 -8.28 7.56 6.63
CA GLU A 188 -8.20 8.08 8.00
C GLU A 188 -9.41 7.57 8.78
N ALA A 189 -9.20 7.14 10.02
CA ALA A 189 -10.25 6.65 10.91
C ALA A 189 -10.21 7.35 12.28
N LYS A 190 -11.37 7.37 12.95
CA LYS A 190 -11.54 7.85 14.32
C LYS A 190 -12.22 6.78 15.16
N ASN A 191 -11.88 6.75 16.43
CA ASN A 191 -12.45 5.80 17.40
C ASN A 191 -13.79 6.26 18.01
N TYR A 192 -14.27 7.47 17.70
CA TYR A 192 -15.53 8.02 18.21
C TYR A 192 -16.57 8.26 17.10
N THR A 193 -17.85 8.14 17.47
CA THR A 193 -19.00 8.43 16.59
C THR A 193 -19.01 9.89 16.14
N ASN A 194 -19.42 10.13 14.90
CA ASN A 194 -19.42 11.45 14.24
C ASN A 194 -18.01 12.03 14.02
N GLY A 195 -16.97 11.18 14.10
CA GLY A 195 -15.59 11.56 13.79
C GLY A 195 -15.26 11.62 12.30
N SER A 196 -16.20 11.36 11.39
CA SER A 196 -15.94 11.40 9.93
C SER A 196 -15.46 12.77 9.45
N ASN A 197 -16.03 13.86 9.97
CA ASN A 197 -15.61 15.22 9.62
C ASN A 197 -14.19 15.52 10.12
N ASP A 198 -13.85 15.08 11.33
CA ASP A 198 -12.49 15.27 11.88
C ASP A 198 -11.47 14.41 11.13
N ALA A 199 -11.82 13.17 10.78
CA ALA A 199 -11.03 12.34 9.89
C ALA A 199 -10.77 13.03 8.55
N LYS A 200 -11.82 13.59 7.95
CA LYS A 200 -11.76 14.29 6.66
C LYS A 200 -10.85 15.53 6.74
N ASN A 201 -11.02 16.37 7.75
CA ASN A 201 -10.21 17.58 7.95
C ASN A 201 -8.73 17.24 8.20
N GLN A 202 -8.47 16.22 9.02
CA GLN A 202 -7.12 15.74 9.30
C GLN A 202 -6.46 15.17 8.03
N LEU A 203 -7.19 14.36 7.27
CA LEU A 203 -6.71 13.81 6.01
C LEU A 203 -6.44 14.92 4.98
N GLN A 204 -7.33 15.91 4.88
CA GLN A 204 -7.16 17.07 4.00
C GLN A 204 -5.86 17.82 4.33
N SER A 205 -5.70 18.21 5.60
CA SER A 205 -4.51 18.95 6.07
C SER A 205 -3.20 18.20 5.79
N ARG A 206 -3.20 16.87 5.98
CA ARG A 206 -2.06 16.00 5.68
C ARG A 206 -1.76 15.95 4.18
N LEU A 207 -2.78 15.81 3.33
CA LEU A 207 -2.60 15.75 1.88
C LEU A 207 -2.15 17.09 1.30
N ASP A 208 -2.73 18.20 1.74
CA ASP A 208 -2.30 19.54 1.33
C ASP A 208 -0.83 19.82 1.67
N SER A 209 -0.34 19.24 2.77
CA SER A 209 1.04 19.46 3.23
C SER A 209 2.08 18.54 2.57
N TYR A 210 1.68 17.33 2.16
CA TYR A 210 2.66 16.27 1.85
C TYR A 210 2.46 15.55 0.52
N LEU A 211 1.30 15.69 -0.13
CA LEU A 211 1.04 15.09 -1.44
C LEU A 211 1.86 15.80 -2.52
N LEU A 212 2.34 15.04 -3.52
CA LEU A 212 3.04 15.63 -4.65
C LEU A 212 2.13 16.53 -5.50
N ASP A 213 2.66 17.65 -5.99
CA ASP A 213 1.91 18.64 -6.80
C ASP A 213 1.31 18.09 -8.10
N GLN A 214 1.78 16.93 -8.57
CA GLN A 214 1.24 16.29 -9.78
C GLN A 214 0.01 15.44 -9.50
N LEU A 215 -0.40 15.35 -8.25
CA LEU A 215 -1.55 14.60 -7.80
C LEU A 215 -2.67 15.55 -7.37
N ASN A 216 -3.89 15.12 -7.65
CA ASN A 216 -5.10 15.68 -7.08
C ASN A 216 -5.77 14.61 -6.23
N TYR A 217 -6.66 15.06 -5.36
CA TYR A 217 -7.44 14.18 -4.54
C TYR A 217 -8.88 14.67 -4.40
N GLN A 218 -9.79 13.72 -4.16
CA GLN A 218 -11.16 14.01 -3.75
C GLN A 218 -11.47 13.26 -2.46
N LEU A 219 -12.00 14.00 -1.48
CA LEU A 219 -12.37 13.48 -0.17
C LEU A 219 -13.81 12.99 -0.15
N GLU A 220 -14.03 11.90 0.58
CA GLU A 220 -15.34 11.35 0.91
C GLU A 220 -15.34 10.83 2.35
N GLU A 221 -16.51 10.81 2.98
CA GLU A 221 -16.68 10.21 4.30
C GLU A 221 -16.91 8.70 4.18
N ILE A 222 -16.39 7.94 5.14
CA ILE A 222 -16.65 6.50 5.29
C ILE A 222 -17.47 6.29 6.56
N GLY A 223 -18.78 6.13 6.38
CA GLY A 223 -19.71 6.02 7.50
C GLY A 223 -19.63 7.26 8.41
N ASN A 224 -19.75 7.06 9.72
CA ASN A 224 -19.75 8.14 10.71
C ASN A 224 -18.41 8.29 11.47
N ARG A 225 -17.34 7.61 11.03
CA ARG A 225 -16.08 7.51 11.78
C ARG A 225 -14.81 7.54 10.94
N GLY A 226 -14.90 7.57 9.62
CA GLY A 226 -13.71 7.60 8.76
C GLY A 226 -13.88 8.54 7.58
N ALA A 227 -12.77 8.74 6.88
CA ALA A 227 -12.72 9.45 5.60
C ALA A 227 -11.73 8.75 4.66
N SER A 228 -11.96 8.90 3.36
CA SER A 228 -10.98 8.53 2.34
C SER A 228 -10.70 9.64 1.37
N ALA A 229 -9.47 9.65 0.86
CA ALA A 229 -9.04 10.47 -0.26
C ALA A 229 -8.75 9.58 -1.46
N SER A 230 -9.50 9.78 -2.53
CA SER A 230 -9.21 9.17 -3.84
C SER A 230 -8.14 9.98 -4.56
N LEU A 231 -7.02 9.36 -4.92
CA LEU A 231 -5.89 10.03 -5.57
C LEU A 231 -5.85 9.74 -7.07
N PHE A 232 -5.65 10.79 -7.86
CA PHE A 232 -5.52 10.71 -9.32
C PHE A 232 -4.48 11.71 -9.84
N ILE A 233 -3.88 11.40 -10.98
CA ILE A 233 -2.83 12.23 -11.58
C ILE A 233 -3.47 13.47 -12.22
N ARG A 234 -2.93 14.67 -11.92
CA ARG A 234 -3.35 15.92 -12.56
C ARG A 234 -3.22 15.79 -14.08
N LYS A 235 -4.30 16.11 -14.80
CA LYS A 235 -4.23 16.27 -16.26
C LYS A 235 -3.35 17.49 -16.54
N GLN A 236 -2.34 17.32 -17.39
CA GLN A 236 -1.61 18.46 -17.94
C GLN A 236 -2.58 19.18 -18.87
N VAL A 237 -2.88 20.45 -18.55
CA VAL A 237 -3.56 21.38 -19.45
C VAL A 237 -2.51 21.91 -20.43
#